data_AF-A0A1I0WW90-F1
#
_entry.id   AF-A0A1I0WW90-F1
#
_cell.length_a   1.000
_cell.length_b   1.000
_cell.length_c   1.000
_cell.angle_alpha   90.00
_cell.angle_beta   90.00
_cell.angle_gamma   90.00
#
_symmetry.space_group_name_H-M   'P 1'
#
loop_
_entity.id
_entity.type
_entity.pdbx_description
1 polymer ?
#
loop_
_entity_poly.entity_id
_entity_poly.type
_entity_poly.pdbx_seq_one_letter_code
_entity_poly.pdbx_strand_id
1 'polypeptide(L)'
;MPLEIVRNDITKMQVDAIVNTANPRPIVGRGVDRAIHQAAGKELLTARKKIGELATGMAAITPAFNLQAKFVIHTVGPVWKDGKHDERGVLSNCYSNSLQLAADNGCTSIAFPLISAGVYGCPSEIAIAVATQAIREFLHDHEMEVYLVVFDHKAFKISSSLFDDVQSFIDERYIEELLDEEYRGVYCDRRRILEDTVCLGNEAPVAKAISLPSKKKSSLEDLLAAVDDTFSEALLRLIDVKGKTDPEVYKKANVDRKLFSKIRNNPAYKPSKSTALAFAVALELNLDETKDFISRAGYALSHSSKADIIVEYFIQRAEYDIFTINETLFTFHQPLLGC
;
A
#
# COMPACT_ATOMS: atom_id res chain seq x y z
N MET A 1 -7.83 -6.76 9.52
CA MET A 1 -6.43 -6.50 9.89
C MET A 1 -5.61 -6.49 8.61
N PRO A 2 -4.65 -5.57 8.46
CA PRO A 2 -3.95 -5.37 7.19
C PRO A 2 -2.86 -6.41 6.93
N LEU A 3 -2.59 -6.62 5.64
CA LEU A 3 -1.30 -7.12 5.15
C LEU A 3 -0.39 -5.92 4.90
N GLU A 4 0.81 -5.92 5.47
CA GLU A 4 1.81 -4.88 5.30
C GLU A 4 3.12 -5.44 4.73
N ILE A 5 3.72 -4.73 3.78
CA ILE A 5 5.04 -5.06 3.23
C ILE A 5 6.06 -4.17 3.94
N VAL A 6 7.00 -4.79 4.67
CA VAL A 6 7.94 -4.04 5.51
C VAL A 6 9.39 -4.39 5.18
N ARG A 7 10.24 -3.36 5.17
CA ARG A 7 11.68 -3.56 5.09
C ARG A 7 12.25 -3.70 6.50
N ASN A 8 12.54 -4.93 6.90
CA ASN A 8 13.09 -5.19 8.23
C ASN A 8 13.90 -6.50 8.29
N ASP A 9 14.59 -6.70 9.41
CA ASP A 9 15.11 -8.00 9.81
C ASP A 9 13.99 -8.78 10.51
N ILE A 10 13.58 -9.90 9.91
CA ILE A 10 12.49 -10.74 10.45
C ILE A 10 12.75 -11.21 11.88
N THR A 11 14.01 -11.34 12.29
CA THR A 11 14.38 -11.74 13.67
C THR A 11 14.10 -10.65 14.71
N LYS A 12 13.85 -9.42 14.27
CA LYS A 12 13.57 -8.24 15.11
C LYS A 12 12.09 -7.83 15.09
N MET A 13 11.25 -8.54 14.35
CA MET A 13 9.82 -8.24 14.27
C MET A 13 9.15 -8.50 15.62
N GLN A 14 8.35 -7.52 16.07
CA GLN A 14 7.53 -7.62 17.27
C GLN A 14 6.15 -8.17 16.92
N VAL A 15 6.09 -9.48 16.69
CA VAL A 15 4.88 -10.20 16.29
C VAL A 15 4.72 -11.48 17.10
N ASP A 16 3.53 -12.08 17.13
CA ASP A 16 3.32 -13.31 17.88
C ASP A 16 4.06 -14.51 17.27
N ALA A 17 4.10 -14.60 15.94
CA ALA A 17 4.83 -15.66 15.22
C ALA A 17 5.70 -15.11 14.10
N ILE A 18 6.90 -15.68 13.93
CA ILE A 18 7.69 -15.47 12.71
C ILE A 18 7.81 -16.76 11.91
N VAL A 19 7.88 -16.65 10.59
CA VAL A 19 8.02 -17.80 9.69
C VAL A 19 9.47 -18.01 9.28
N ASN A 20 9.93 -19.25 9.41
CA ASN A 20 11.22 -19.72 8.96
C ASN A 20 11.09 -20.52 7.66
N THR A 21 11.90 -20.18 6.65
CA THR A 21 12.12 -20.98 5.45
C THR A 21 13.03 -22.17 5.76
N ALA A 22 12.45 -23.25 6.27
CA ALA A 22 13.18 -24.42 6.75
C ALA A 22 13.55 -25.39 5.62
N ASN A 23 14.42 -26.34 5.97
CA ASN A 23 14.74 -27.50 5.13
C ASN A 23 13.86 -28.70 5.54
N PRO A 24 13.66 -29.69 4.64
CA PRO A 24 12.89 -30.89 4.98
C PRO A 24 13.45 -31.62 6.20
N ARG A 25 14.79 -31.76 6.25
CA ARG A 25 15.50 -32.32 7.40
C ARG A 25 15.76 -31.25 8.46
N PRO A 26 15.78 -31.59 9.75
CA PRO A 26 16.00 -30.65 10.86
C PRO A 26 17.50 -30.26 10.96
N ILE A 27 17.96 -29.49 9.98
CA ILE A 27 19.30 -28.92 9.87
C ILE A 27 19.21 -27.39 9.76
N VAL A 28 20.29 -26.69 10.11
CA VAL A 28 20.38 -25.24 9.90
C VAL A 28 20.95 -24.97 8.51
N GLY A 29 20.16 -24.32 7.68
CA GLY A 29 20.52 -23.89 6.34
C GLY A 29 21.25 -22.54 6.31
N ARG A 30 20.97 -21.77 5.26
CA ARG A 30 21.52 -20.42 5.01
C ARG A 30 20.39 -19.39 4.96
N GLY A 31 20.74 -18.12 4.83
CA GLY A 31 19.76 -17.04 4.70
C GLY A 31 18.92 -16.87 5.96
N VAL A 32 17.60 -16.72 5.78
CA VAL A 32 16.63 -16.50 6.87
C VAL A 32 16.69 -17.60 7.92
N ASP A 33 16.82 -18.87 7.51
CA ASP A 33 16.93 -20.02 8.43
C ASP A 33 18.11 -19.88 9.39
N ARG A 34 19.28 -19.51 8.86
CA ARG A 34 20.46 -19.28 9.68
C ARG A 34 20.27 -18.09 10.62
N ALA A 35 19.71 -16.99 10.13
CA ALA A 35 19.49 -15.80 10.94
C ALA A 35 18.54 -16.09 12.11
N ILE A 36 17.42 -16.77 11.86
CA ILE A 36 16.45 -17.16 12.88
C ILE A 36 17.09 -18.11 13.90
N HIS A 37 17.83 -19.12 13.48
CA HIS A 37 18.53 -20.02 14.41
C HIS A 37 19.61 -19.31 15.25
N GLN A 38 20.34 -18.36 14.66
CA GLN A 38 21.33 -17.58 15.39
C GLN A 38 20.69 -16.67 16.45
N ALA A 39 19.55 -16.07 16.13
CA ALA A 39 18.83 -15.19 17.04
C ALA A 39 18.08 -15.97 18.14
N ALA A 40 17.42 -17.08 17.80
CA ALA A 40 16.63 -17.88 18.74
C ALA A 40 17.49 -18.70 19.72
N GLY A 41 18.69 -19.13 19.31
CA GLY A 41 19.56 -20.02 20.07
C GLY A 41 19.49 -21.49 19.63
N LYS A 42 20.38 -22.31 20.22
CA LYS A 42 20.56 -23.75 19.88
C LYS A 42 19.33 -24.60 20.22
N GLU A 43 18.52 -24.12 21.15
CA GLU A 43 17.28 -24.72 21.63
C GLU A 43 16.27 -24.88 20.49
N LEU A 44 16.25 -23.93 19.54
CA LEU A 44 15.37 -23.99 18.36
C LEU A 44 15.65 -25.22 17.51
N LEU A 45 16.92 -25.54 17.25
CA LEU A 45 17.27 -26.75 16.49
C LEU A 45 16.90 -28.02 17.27
N THR A 46 17.01 -27.99 18.60
CA THR A 46 16.63 -29.12 19.45
C THR A 46 15.12 -29.37 19.39
N ALA A 47 14.30 -28.31 19.44
CA ALA A 47 12.86 -28.42 19.23
C ALA A 47 12.52 -28.90 17.82
N ARG A 48 13.16 -28.33 16.79
CA ARG A 48 12.96 -28.74 15.40
C ARG A 48 13.30 -30.22 15.16
N LYS A 49 14.35 -30.74 15.80
CA LYS A 49 14.71 -32.18 15.74
C LYS A 49 13.63 -33.10 16.32
N LYS A 50 12.88 -32.67 17.33
CA LYS A 50 11.76 -33.45 17.91
C LYS A 50 10.58 -33.58 16.93
N ILE A 51 10.39 -32.59 16.06
CA ILE A 51 9.36 -32.63 15.00
C ILE A 51 9.74 -33.65 13.90
N GLY A 52 11.04 -33.82 13.59
CA GLY A 52 11.50 -34.79 12.59
C GLY A 52 11.53 -34.22 11.17
N GLU A 53 11.25 -35.04 10.15
CA GLU A 53 11.19 -34.55 8.76
C GLU A 53 9.90 -33.75 8.51
N LEU A 54 9.98 -32.71 7.70
CA LEU A 54 8.84 -31.88 7.28
C LEU A 54 8.77 -31.88 5.76
N ALA A 55 7.63 -32.31 5.20
CA ALA A 55 7.44 -32.34 3.77
C ALA A 55 7.33 -30.93 3.17
N THR A 56 7.68 -30.78 1.90
CA THR A 56 7.51 -29.53 1.15
C THR A 56 6.05 -29.09 1.16
N GLY A 57 5.78 -27.80 1.36
CA GLY A 57 4.44 -27.23 1.50
C GLY A 57 3.85 -27.34 2.90
N MET A 58 4.44 -28.14 3.80
CA MET A 58 3.96 -28.30 5.17
C MET A 58 4.64 -27.32 6.12
N ALA A 59 3.95 -27.02 7.22
CA ALA A 59 4.44 -26.16 8.29
C ALA A 59 4.39 -26.87 9.65
N ALA A 60 5.28 -26.48 10.57
CA ALA A 60 5.30 -26.95 11.95
C ALA A 60 5.75 -25.84 12.90
N ILE A 61 5.25 -25.85 14.14
CA ILE A 61 5.46 -24.75 15.10
C ILE A 61 6.38 -25.15 16.24
N THR A 62 7.20 -24.21 16.71
CA THR A 62 8.01 -24.33 17.94
C THR A 62 7.96 -23.03 18.75
N PRO A 63 8.32 -23.05 20.04
CA PRO A 63 8.62 -21.82 20.78
C PRO A 63 9.75 -21.03 20.11
N ALA A 64 9.74 -19.70 20.20
CA ALA A 64 10.75 -18.86 19.54
C ALA A 64 12.03 -18.62 20.37
N PHE A 65 12.07 -19.08 21.63
CA PHE A 65 13.22 -18.99 22.52
C PHE A 65 13.68 -17.54 22.76
N ASN A 66 14.89 -17.17 22.30
CA ASN A 66 15.47 -15.84 22.55
C ASN A 66 14.91 -14.74 21.63
N LEU A 67 14.04 -15.08 20.69
CA LEU A 67 13.34 -14.11 19.84
C LEU A 67 12.26 -13.37 20.62
N GLN A 68 11.88 -12.18 20.13
CA GLN A 68 10.77 -11.41 20.71
C GLN A 68 9.39 -12.03 20.41
N ALA A 69 9.30 -12.81 19.33
CA ALA A 69 8.12 -13.56 19.00
C ALA A 69 7.84 -14.67 20.01
N LYS A 70 6.60 -15.15 20.07
CA LYS A 70 6.22 -16.30 20.91
C LYS A 70 6.58 -17.61 20.21
N PHE A 71 6.37 -17.65 18.89
CA PHE A 71 6.53 -18.85 18.08
C PHE A 71 7.42 -18.64 16.84
N VAL A 72 8.08 -19.72 16.43
CA VAL A 72 8.66 -19.87 15.10
C VAL A 72 7.87 -20.95 14.36
N ILE A 73 7.30 -20.59 13.23
CA ILE A 73 6.64 -21.52 12.31
C ILE A 73 7.62 -21.88 11.20
N HIS A 74 8.03 -23.13 11.15
CA HIS A 74 8.94 -23.67 10.16
C HIS A 74 8.13 -24.19 8.98
N THR A 75 8.37 -23.68 7.78
CA THR A 75 7.73 -24.16 6.55
C THR A 75 8.77 -24.46 5.49
N VAL A 76 8.51 -25.47 4.65
CA VAL A 76 9.45 -25.93 3.63
C VAL A 76 8.94 -25.52 2.25
N GLY A 77 9.53 -24.46 1.71
CA GLY A 77 9.20 -23.97 0.37
C GLY A 77 9.61 -24.93 -0.76
N PRO A 78 8.97 -24.88 -1.94
CA PRO A 78 9.40 -25.64 -3.10
C PRO A 78 10.69 -25.06 -3.70
N VAL A 79 11.54 -25.94 -4.23
CA VAL A 79 12.61 -25.55 -5.15
C VAL A 79 11.98 -25.24 -6.50
N TRP A 80 12.15 -24.00 -6.97
CA TRP A 80 11.56 -23.55 -8.22
C TRP A 80 12.34 -24.11 -9.41
N LYS A 81 11.64 -24.70 -10.37
CA LYS A 81 12.23 -25.21 -11.61
C LYS A 81 11.75 -24.41 -12.81
N ASP A 82 10.46 -24.49 -13.09
CA ASP A 82 9.84 -23.88 -14.27
C ASP A 82 8.38 -23.48 -14.04
N GLY A 83 7.82 -23.75 -12.84
CA GLY A 83 6.43 -23.44 -12.50
C GLY A 83 5.41 -24.42 -13.09
N LYS A 84 5.85 -25.56 -13.63
CA LYS A 84 4.99 -26.61 -14.24
C LYS A 84 4.83 -27.87 -13.37
N HIS A 85 5.40 -27.86 -12.17
CA HIS A 85 5.42 -28.99 -11.23
C HIS A 85 4.64 -28.66 -9.94
N ASP A 86 3.59 -27.85 -10.06
CA ASP A 86 2.77 -27.36 -8.95
C ASP A 86 3.56 -26.53 -7.91
N GLU A 87 4.70 -25.93 -8.29
CA GLU A 87 5.49 -25.13 -7.35
C GLU A 87 4.69 -23.95 -6.79
N ARG A 88 3.74 -23.40 -7.56
CA ARG A 88 2.84 -22.35 -7.09
C ARG A 88 1.88 -22.85 -6.00
N GLY A 89 1.24 -24.00 -6.21
CA GLY A 89 0.32 -24.59 -5.23
C GLY A 89 1.05 -24.95 -3.94
N VAL A 90 2.24 -25.56 -4.05
CA VAL A 90 3.08 -25.90 -2.90
C VAL A 90 3.58 -24.65 -2.16
N LEU A 91 3.94 -23.58 -2.87
CA LEU A 91 4.31 -22.32 -2.24
C LEU A 91 3.11 -21.67 -1.53
N SER A 92 1.91 -21.71 -2.13
CA SER A 92 0.67 -21.25 -1.50
C SER A 92 0.40 -22.01 -0.20
N ASN A 93 0.55 -23.34 -0.22
CA ASN A 93 0.42 -24.20 0.97
C ASN A 93 1.37 -23.79 2.10
N CYS A 94 2.57 -23.28 1.78
CA CYS A 94 3.49 -22.80 2.82
C CYS A 94 2.90 -21.63 3.60
N TYR A 95 2.22 -20.70 2.93
CA TYR A 95 1.57 -19.55 3.55
C TYR A 95 0.31 -19.98 4.29
N SER A 96 -0.61 -20.70 3.64
CA SER A 96 -1.89 -21.11 4.25
C SER A 96 -1.70 -21.98 5.49
N ASN A 97 -0.82 -22.98 5.44
CA ASN A 97 -0.54 -23.84 6.60
C ASN A 97 0.12 -23.07 7.75
N SER A 98 0.97 -22.09 7.44
CA SER A 98 1.60 -21.26 8.47
C SER A 98 0.62 -20.29 9.13
N LEU A 99 -0.26 -19.67 8.33
CA LEU A 99 -1.33 -18.80 8.82
C LEU A 99 -2.31 -19.56 9.71
N GLN A 100 -2.71 -20.77 9.28
CA GLN A 100 -3.60 -21.61 10.06
C GLN A 100 -2.95 -22.02 11.40
N LEU A 101 -1.70 -22.45 11.39
CA LEU A 101 -0.98 -22.77 12.64
C LEU A 101 -0.89 -21.58 13.59
N ALA A 102 -0.68 -20.37 13.07
CA ALA A 102 -0.65 -19.17 13.89
C ALA A 102 -2.01 -18.90 14.54
N ALA A 103 -3.11 -18.99 13.76
CA ALA A 103 -4.46 -18.82 14.28
C ALA A 103 -4.84 -19.88 15.31
N ASP A 104 -4.53 -21.15 15.04
CA ASP A 104 -4.79 -22.27 15.95
C ASP A 104 -4.05 -22.11 17.29
N ASN A 105 -2.94 -21.36 17.32
CA ASN A 105 -2.16 -21.05 18.51
C ASN A 105 -2.48 -19.66 19.09
N GLY A 106 -3.57 -19.02 18.65
CA GLY A 106 -4.05 -17.75 19.18
C GLY A 106 -3.14 -16.56 18.87
N CYS A 107 -2.34 -16.64 17.80
CA CYS A 107 -1.54 -15.51 17.34
C CYS A 107 -2.45 -14.47 16.70
N THR A 108 -2.18 -13.20 17.02
CA THR A 108 -2.86 -12.03 16.45
C THR A 108 -2.02 -11.35 15.37
N SER A 109 -0.72 -11.66 15.31
CA SER A 109 0.22 -11.14 14.31
C SER A 109 1.25 -12.18 13.86
N ILE A 110 1.62 -12.13 12.59
CA ILE A 110 2.61 -13.04 11.98
C ILE A 110 3.49 -12.31 10.95
N ALA A 111 4.78 -12.63 10.92
CA ALA A 111 5.71 -12.12 9.93
C ALA A 111 6.27 -13.23 9.04
N PHE A 112 6.16 -13.04 7.73
CA PHE A 112 6.67 -13.92 6.69
C PHE A 112 7.90 -13.33 6.01
N PRO A 113 8.95 -14.13 5.73
CA PRO A 113 9.88 -13.78 4.67
C PRO A 113 9.22 -14.05 3.31
N LEU A 114 9.82 -13.56 2.22
CA LEU A 114 9.41 -13.96 0.87
C LEU A 114 9.90 -15.39 0.57
N ILE A 115 9.05 -16.39 0.80
CA ILE A 115 9.39 -17.81 0.72
C ILE A 115 9.82 -18.18 -0.70
N SER A 116 10.86 -19.01 -0.82
CA SER A 116 11.45 -19.52 -2.06
C SER A 116 12.07 -18.51 -3.04
N ALA A 117 11.97 -17.20 -2.80
CA ALA A 117 12.54 -16.16 -3.69
C ALA A 117 14.08 -16.02 -3.63
N GLY A 118 14.73 -16.69 -2.68
CA GLY A 118 16.19 -16.70 -2.52
C GLY A 118 16.84 -17.91 -3.20
N VAL A 119 17.47 -18.76 -2.38
CA VAL A 119 18.23 -19.94 -2.85
C VAL A 119 17.39 -20.92 -3.68
N TYR A 120 16.08 -20.98 -3.43
CA TYR A 120 15.16 -21.86 -4.16
C TYR A 120 14.69 -21.30 -5.49
N GLY A 121 15.10 -20.08 -5.86
CA GLY A 121 15.04 -19.58 -7.24
C GLY A 121 13.65 -19.21 -7.77
N CYS A 122 12.64 -19.08 -6.91
CA CYS A 122 11.33 -18.59 -7.35
C CYS A 122 11.47 -17.13 -7.82
N PRO A 123 11.01 -16.77 -9.03
CA PRO A 123 10.96 -15.38 -9.45
C PRO A 123 10.19 -14.53 -8.42
N SER A 124 10.74 -13.38 -8.04
CA SER A 124 10.17 -12.53 -6.99
C SER A 124 8.73 -12.15 -7.28
N GLU A 125 8.41 -11.77 -8.52
CA GLU A 125 7.06 -11.42 -8.96
C GLU A 125 6.05 -12.53 -8.67
N ILE A 126 6.43 -13.79 -8.96
CA ILE A 126 5.58 -14.95 -8.70
C ILE A 126 5.47 -15.22 -7.20
N ALA A 127 6.58 -15.11 -6.45
CA ALA A 127 6.58 -15.32 -5.02
C ALA A 127 5.68 -14.30 -4.29
N ILE A 128 5.72 -13.04 -4.70
CA ILE A 128 4.90 -11.95 -4.17
C ILE A 128 3.43 -12.21 -4.48
N ALA A 129 3.10 -12.50 -5.75
CA ALA A 129 1.73 -12.79 -6.15
C ALA A 129 1.13 -13.96 -5.37
N VAL A 130 1.89 -15.06 -5.19
CA VAL A 130 1.45 -16.22 -4.40
C VAL A 130 1.28 -15.86 -2.92
N ALA A 131 2.20 -15.10 -2.34
CA ALA A 131 2.13 -14.67 -0.95
C ALA A 131 0.90 -13.79 -0.71
N THR A 132 0.75 -12.73 -1.50
CA THR A 132 -0.36 -11.77 -1.42
C THR A 132 -1.70 -12.49 -1.58
N GLN A 133 -1.83 -13.39 -2.56
CA GLN A 133 -3.07 -14.12 -2.78
C GLN A 133 -3.43 -15.03 -1.60
N ALA A 134 -2.50 -15.87 -1.13
CA ALA A 134 -2.76 -16.80 -0.03
C ALA A 134 -3.09 -16.06 1.28
N ILE A 135 -2.40 -14.95 1.55
CA ILE A 135 -2.66 -14.11 2.74
C ILE A 135 -4.04 -13.45 2.63
N ARG A 136 -4.42 -12.91 1.46
CA ARG A 136 -5.73 -12.28 1.25
C ARG A 136 -6.87 -13.28 1.46
N GLU A 137 -6.74 -14.48 0.90
CA GLU A 137 -7.73 -15.55 1.08
C GLU A 137 -7.92 -15.87 2.56
N PHE A 138 -6.84 -15.97 3.32
CA PHE A 138 -6.90 -16.22 4.76
C PHE A 138 -7.55 -15.07 5.54
N LEU A 139 -7.17 -13.82 5.24
CA LEU A 139 -7.68 -12.62 5.91
C LEU A 139 -9.14 -12.29 5.56
N HIS A 140 -9.73 -12.97 4.58
CA HIS A 140 -11.15 -12.87 4.31
C HIS A 140 -11.96 -13.33 5.53
N ASP A 141 -11.58 -14.45 6.14
CA ASP A 141 -12.31 -15.10 7.23
C ASP A 141 -11.65 -14.93 8.61
N HIS A 142 -10.40 -14.46 8.64
CA HIS A 142 -9.61 -14.32 9.86
C HIS A 142 -9.14 -12.88 10.11
N GLU A 143 -9.11 -12.47 11.38
CA GLU A 143 -8.51 -11.21 11.80
C GLU A 143 -7.08 -11.47 12.31
N MET A 144 -6.06 -11.11 11.52
CA MET A 144 -4.64 -11.24 11.90
C MET A 144 -3.79 -10.17 11.20
N GLU A 145 -2.84 -9.56 11.91
CA GLU A 145 -1.84 -8.68 11.28
C GLU A 145 -0.79 -9.52 10.57
N VAL A 146 -0.61 -9.30 9.28
CA VAL A 146 0.34 -10.09 8.48
C VAL A 146 1.39 -9.18 7.88
N TYR A 147 2.66 -9.50 8.13
CA TYR A 147 3.79 -8.75 7.61
C TYR A 147 4.55 -9.58 6.57
N LEU A 148 4.71 -9.05 5.37
CA LEU A 148 5.67 -9.57 4.40
C LEU A 148 6.99 -8.81 4.55
N VAL A 149 7.96 -9.45 5.19
CA VAL A 149 9.26 -8.87 5.55
C VAL A 149 10.26 -9.11 4.43
N VAL A 150 10.77 -8.02 3.88
CA VAL A 150 11.79 -8.04 2.83
C VAL A 150 13.08 -7.37 3.33
N PHE A 151 14.21 -8.05 3.18
CA PHE A 151 15.49 -7.55 3.71
C PHE A 151 16.15 -6.51 2.79
N ASP A 152 16.02 -6.68 1.48
CA ASP A 152 16.62 -5.82 0.45
C ASP A 152 15.59 -5.50 -0.64
N HIS A 153 15.55 -4.25 -1.11
CA HIS A 153 14.68 -3.81 -2.21
C HIS A 153 14.96 -4.58 -3.50
N LYS A 154 16.20 -5.03 -3.73
CA LYS A 154 16.52 -5.83 -4.93
C LYS A 154 15.81 -7.19 -4.96
N ALA A 155 15.43 -7.72 -3.80
CA ALA A 155 14.74 -9.01 -3.69
C ALA A 155 13.23 -8.90 -3.97
N PHE A 156 12.66 -7.69 -3.85
CA PHE A 156 11.25 -7.41 -4.08
C PHE A 156 11.09 -6.63 -5.38
N LYS A 157 10.65 -7.31 -6.44
CA LYS A 157 10.39 -6.71 -7.74
C LYS A 157 8.98 -7.05 -8.18
N ILE A 158 8.21 -6.02 -8.52
CA ILE A 158 6.98 -6.13 -9.31
C ILE A 158 7.33 -6.44 -10.77
N SER A 159 6.32 -6.75 -11.59
CA SER A 159 6.54 -7.09 -13.00
C SER A 159 7.30 -5.99 -13.73
N SER A 160 8.32 -6.37 -14.51
CA SER A 160 9.13 -5.40 -15.26
C SER A 160 8.26 -4.48 -16.12
N SER A 161 7.21 -5.01 -16.74
CA SER A 161 6.28 -4.19 -17.53
C SER A 161 5.53 -3.16 -16.69
N LEU A 162 5.03 -3.54 -15.50
CA LEU A 162 4.35 -2.59 -14.62
C LEU A 162 5.33 -1.54 -14.08
N PHE A 163 6.55 -1.96 -13.74
CA PHE A 163 7.60 -1.04 -13.30
C PHE A 163 7.94 -0.02 -14.39
N ASP A 164 8.20 -0.48 -15.61
CA ASP A 164 8.57 0.38 -16.74
C ASP A 164 7.41 1.33 -17.11
N ASP A 165 6.16 0.84 -17.10
CA ASP A 165 4.98 1.66 -17.35
C ASP A 165 4.81 2.77 -16.29
N VAL A 166 4.92 2.43 -15.00
CA VAL A 166 4.77 3.39 -13.90
C VAL A 166 5.94 4.38 -13.90
N GLN A 167 7.17 3.91 -14.13
CA GLN A 167 8.35 4.77 -14.24
C GLN A 167 8.20 5.77 -15.41
N SER A 168 7.73 5.32 -16.57
CA SER A 168 7.48 6.20 -17.72
C SER A 168 6.43 7.26 -17.39
N PHE A 169 5.34 6.87 -16.75
CA PHE A 169 4.30 7.82 -16.32
C PHE A 169 4.82 8.85 -15.32
N ILE A 170 5.64 8.43 -14.37
CA ILE A 170 6.29 9.32 -13.41
C ILE A 170 7.17 10.34 -14.15
N ASP A 171 8.00 9.88 -15.08
CA ASP A 171 8.93 10.73 -15.82
C ASP A 171 8.21 11.74 -16.73
N GLU A 172 7.13 11.33 -17.41
CA GLU A 172 6.27 12.22 -18.21
C GLU A 172 5.70 13.36 -17.36
N ARG A 173 5.18 13.05 -16.17
CA ARG A 173 4.63 14.06 -15.24
C ARG A 173 5.69 15.02 -14.69
N TYR A 174 6.89 14.52 -14.41
CA TYR A 174 8.02 15.38 -14.02
C TYR A 174 8.42 16.35 -15.13
N ILE A 175 8.40 15.89 -16.40
CA ILE A 175 8.71 16.74 -17.55
C ILE A 175 7.62 17.79 -17.76
N GLU A 176 6.33 17.43 -17.66
CA GLU A 176 5.22 18.39 -17.74
C GLU A 176 5.36 19.52 -16.71
N GLU A 177 5.71 19.20 -15.45
CA GLU A 177 5.90 20.19 -14.40
C GLU A 177 7.10 21.13 -14.69
N LEU A 178 8.24 20.57 -15.12
CA LEU A 178 9.43 21.35 -15.51
C LEU A 178 9.16 22.27 -16.70
N LEU A 179 8.42 21.80 -17.71
CA LEU A 179 8.01 22.61 -18.85
C LEU A 179 7.05 23.73 -18.40
N ASP A 180 6.10 23.45 -17.53
CA ASP A 180 5.20 24.47 -16.98
C ASP A 180 5.96 25.56 -16.20
N GLU A 181 7.00 25.19 -15.45
CA GLU A 181 7.88 26.14 -14.76
C GLU A 181 8.75 26.96 -15.74
N GLU A 182 9.39 26.31 -16.72
CA GLU A 182 10.28 26.95 -17.70
C GLU A 182 9.52 27.89 -18.66
N TYR A 183 8.32 27.50 -19.09
CA TYR A 183 7.51 28.27 -20.05
C TYR A 183 6.51 29.24 -19.41
N ARG A 184 6.23 29.19 -18.10
CA ARG A 184 5.46 30.24 -17.40
C ARG A 184 6.11 31.62 -17.51
N GLY A 185 7.44 31.68 -17.65
CA GLY A 185 8.18 32.92 -17.89
C GLY A 185 7.88 33.55 -19.26
N VAL A 186 7.53 32.76 -20.27
CA VAL A 186 7.37 33.23 -21.66
C VAL A 186 5.94 33.73 -21.94
N TYR A 187 4.93 33.23 -21.21
CA TYR A 187 3.55 33.69 -21.35
C TYR A 187 3.21 34.96 -20.55
N CYS A 188 3.95 35.26 -19.48
CA CYS A 188 3.79 36.53 -18.75
C CYS A 188 4.39 37.72 -19.53
N ASP A 189 5.33 37.48 -20.44
CA ASP A 189 6.02 38.52 -21.21
C ASP A 189 5.23 38.95 -22.46
N ARG A 190 4.41 38.06 -23.05
CA ARG A 190 3.55 38.43 -24.19
C ARG A 190 2.44 39.41 -23.84
N ARG A 191 1.98 39.44 -22.58
CA ARG A 191 0.96 40.41 -22.15
C ARG A 191 1.52 41.82 -22.01
N ARG A 192 2.82 41.97 -21.71
CA ARG A 192 3.52 43.26 -21.74
C ARG A 192 3.85 43.72 -23.16
N ILE A 193 4.27 42.81 -24.04
CA ILE A 193 4.65 43.17 -25.41
C ILE A 193 3.43 43.57 -26.27
N LEU A 194 2.23 43.01 -26.00
CA LEU A 194 1.01 43.43 -26.71
C LEU A 194 0.46 44.79 -26.25
N GLU A 195 0.79 45.24 -25.03
CA GLU A 195 0.40 46.57 -24.52
C GLU A 195 1.34 47.69 -25.02
N ASP A 196 2.60 47.38 -25.36
CA ASP A 196 3.57 48.37 -25.86
C ASP A 196 3.51 48.63 -27.38
N THR A 197 2.69 47.91 -28.14
CA THR A 197 2.62 48.08 -29.62
C THR A 197 1.51 49.03 -30.10
N VAL A 198 0.75 49.67 -29.20
CA VAL A 198 -0.33 50.61 -29.55
C VAL A 198 -0.03 52.03 -29.04
N CYS A 199 1.13 52.57 -29.42
CA CYS A 199 1.53 53.95 -29.13
C CYS A 199 1.95 54.70 -30.39
N LEU A 200 1.07 54.79 -31.39
CA LEU A 200 1.15 55.83 -32.43
C LEU A 200 -0.27 56.27 -32.85
N GLY A 201 -0.65 57.47 -32.39
CA GLY A 201 -1.59 58.33 -33.12
C GLY A 201 -2.99 58.53 -32.53
N ASN A 202 -3.12 59.63 -31.77
CA ASN A 202 -4.25 60.56 -31.69
C ASN A 202 -5.48 60.28 -30.79
N GLU A 203 -5.64 61.24 -29.87
CA GLU A 203 -6.85 61.82 -29.28
C GLU A 203 -7.65 61.00 -28.25
N ALA A 204 -7.50 61.42 -26.99
CA ALA A 204 -8.36 61.04 -25.88
C ALA A 204 -9.78 61.64 -26.03
N PRO A 205 -10.80 60.93 -25.56
CA PRO A 205 -11.65 61.55 -24.55
C PRO A 205 -12.01 60.63 -23.36
N VAL A 206 -11.82 61.21 -22.17
CA VAL A 206 -12.63 61.14 -20.95
C VAL A 206 -13.24 59.78 -20.55
N ALA A 207 -12.70 59.27 -19.44
CA ALA A 207 -13.16 58.11 -18.70
C ALA A 207 -14.67 58.13 -18.40
N LYS A 208 -15.34 57.03 -18.75
CA LYS A 208 -16.63 56.64 -18.17
C LYS A 208 -16.37 55.49 -17.22
N ALA A 209 -16.50 55.75 -15.93
CA ALA A 209 -16.42 54.75 -14.88
C ALA A 209 -17.47 53.66 -15.13
N ILE A 210 -17.03 52.46 -15.50
CA ILE A 210 -17.85 51.26 -15.46
C ILE A 210 -17.70 50.70 -14.05
N SER A 211 -18.79 50.81 -13.29
CA SER A 211 -18.96 50.17 -11.99
C SER A 211 -18.81 48.66 -12.12
N LEU A 212 -17.77 48.07 -11.52
CA LEU A 212 -17.71 46.63 -11.29
C LEU A 212 -18.89 46.21 -10.40
N PRO A 213 -19.56 45.09 -10.70
CA PRO A 213 -20.63 44.60 -9.85
C PRO A 213 -20.03 44.25 -8.47
N SER A 214 -20.64 44.81 -7.43
CA SER A 214 -20.25 44.58 -6.06
C SER A 214 -20.34 43.08 -5.73
N LYS A 215 -19.20 42.49 -5.37
CA LYS A 215 -19.16 41.16 -4.73
C LYS A 215 -20.06 41.23 -3.50
N LYS A 216 -21.17 40.49 -3.54
CA LYS A 216 -22.01 40.21 -2.38
C LYS A 216 -21.09 39.73 -1.26
N LYS A 217 -21.03 40.46 -0.15
CA LYS A 217 -20.39 39.98 1.08
C LYS A 217 -21.30 38.87 1.60
N SER A 218 -20.97 37.62 1.27
CA SER A 218 -21.56 36.45 1.93
C SER A 218 -21.24 36.57 3.42
N SER A 219 -22.25 36.43 4.28
CA SER A 219 -22.05 36.39 5.73
C SER A 219 -21.17 35.18 6.06
N LEU A 220 -20.34 35.28 7.10
CA LEU A 220 -19.61 34.12 7.65
C LEU A 220 -20.59 33.01 8.04
N GLU A 221 -21.79 33.37 8.48
CA GLU A 221 -22.87 32.45 8.82
C GLU A 221 -23.42 31.72 7.58
N ASP A 222 -23.49 32.39 6.42
CA ASP A 222 -23.94 31.76 5.16
C ASP A 222 -22.90 30.77 4.61
N LEU A 223 -21.60 31.02 4.86
CA LEU A 223 -20.51 30.09 4.50
C LEU A 223 -20.42 28.90 5.47
N LEU A 224 -20.80 29.08 6.74
CA LEU A 224 -20.89 28.02 7.74
C LEU A 224 -22.18 27.19 7.61
N ALA A 225 -23.21 27.70 6.93
CA ALA A 225 -24.43 26.95 6.61
C ALA A 225 -24.28 26.10 5.34
N ALA A 226 -23.32 26.42 4.47
CA ALA A 226 -22.94 25.66 3.28
C ALA A 226 -21.73 24.73 3.56
N VAL A 227 -21.66 24.16 4.77
CA VAL A 227 -20.57 23.25 5.15
C VAL A 227 -20.74 21.95 4.37
N ASP A 228 -19.78 21.68 3.49
CA ASP A 228 -19.63 20.40 2.81
C ASP A 228 -19.55 19.25 3.83
N ASP A 229 -20.09 18.06 3.47
CA ASP A 229 -19.95 16.85 4.29
C ASP A 229 -18.51 16.68 4.80
N THR A 230 -18.35 16.35 6.08
CA THR A 230 -17.07 15.92 6.64
C THR A 230 -16.55 14.69 5.90
N PHE A 231 -15.25 14.37 6.04
CA PHE A 231 -14.69 13.15 5.44
C PHE A 231 -15.49 11.89 5.81
N SER A 232 -15.84 11.72 7.09
CA SER A 232 -16.57 10.55 7.57
C SER A 232 -17.98 10.47 6.99
N GLU A 233 -18.70 11.59 6.90
CA GLU A 233 -20.04 11.66 6.31
C GLU A 233 -19.99 11.36 4.80
N ALA A 234 -19.02 11.93 4.08
CA ALA A 234 -18.82 11.64 2.66
C ALA A 234 -18.45 10.17 2.42
N LEU A 235 -17.60 9.58 3.29
CA LEU A 235 -17.24 8.17 3.22
C LEU A 235 -18.48 7.30 3.34
N LEU A 236 -19.31 7.49 4.38
CA LEU A 236 -20.52 6.70 4.58
C LEU A 236 -21.53 6.88 3.43
N ARG A 237 -21.73 8.12 2.95
CA ARG A 237 -22.57 8.39 1.78
C ARG A 237 -22.08 7.67 0.53
N LEU A 238 -20.77 7.66 0.27
CA LEU A 238 -20.19 6.97 -0.88
C LEU A 238 -20.29 5.44 -0.75
N ILE A 239 -20.18 4.89 0.45
CA ILE A 239 -20.41 3.46 0.72
C ILE A 239 -21.84 3.08 0.32
N ASP A 240 -22.83 3.85 0.78
CA ASP A 240 -24.24 3.63 0.46
C ASP A 240 -24.54 3.78 -1.04
N VAL A 241 -24.03 4.85 -1.68
CA VAL A 241 -24.23 5.11 -3.11
C VAL A 241 -23.60 4.02 -3.99
N LYS A 242 -22.43 3.49 -3.59
CA LYS A 242 -21.75 2.40 -4.31
C LYS A 242 -22.33 1.02 -3.97
N GLY A 243 -23.32 0.94 -3.07
CA GLY A 243 -23.96 -0.31 -2.66
C GLY A 243 -23.01 -1.30 -1.98
N LYS A 244 -21.97 -0.78 -1.31
CA LYS A 244 -20.96 -1.58 -0.61
C LYS A 244 -21.32 -1.67 0.87
N THR A 245 -20.84 -2.71 1.54
CA THR A 245 -20.93 -2.84 2.99
C THR A 245 -19.67 -2.31 3.68
N ASP A 246 -19.79 -1.87 4.93
CA ASP A 246 -18.63 -1.42 5.70
C ASP A 246 -17.50 -2.46 5.75
N PRO A 247 -17.77 -3.78 6.00
CA PRO A 247 -16.74 -4.81 5.99
C PRO A 247 -16.01 -4.96 4.67
N GLU A 248 -16.73 -4.85 3.55
CA GLU A 248 -16.11 -4.90 2.23
C GLU A 248 -15.17 -3.70 2.03
N VAL A 249 -15.59 -2.51 2.46
CA VAL A 249 -14.85 -1.26 2.21
C VAL A 249 -13.56 -1.21 3.01
N TYR A 250 -13.60 -1.44 4.34
CA TYR A 250 -12.36 -1.38 5.12
C TYR A 250 -11.41 -2.55 4.80
N LYS A 251 -11.93 -3.74 4.46
CA LYS A 251 -11.08 -4.86 4.00
C LYS A 251 -10.42 -4.52 2.67
N LYS A 252 -11.17 -3.97 1.71
CA LYS A 252 -10.64 -3.55 0.40
C LYS A 252 -9.69 -2.35 0.50
N ALA A 253 -9.87 -1.48 1.49
CA ALA A 253 -8.94 -0.40 1.79
C ALA A 253 -7.67 -0.88 2.52
N ASN A 254 -7.58 -2.17 2.87
CA ASN A 254 -6.53 -2.71 3.73
C ASN A 254 -6.45 -1.97 5.08
N VAL A 255 -7.59 -1.55 5.66
CA VAL A 255 -7.67 -0.76 6.90
C VAL A 255 -8.20 -1.63 8.04
N ASP A 256 -7.63 -1.46 9.24
CA ASP A 256 -8.12 -2.12 10.45
C ASP A 256 -9.57 -1.73 10.80
N ARG A 257 -10.36 -2.71 11.27
CA ARG A 257 -11.76 -2.53 11.66
C ARG A 257 -11.91 -1.52 12.80
N LYS A 258 -10.97 -1.47 13.76
CA LYS A 258 -11.04 -0.50 14.87
C LYS A 258 -10.74 0.90 14.36
N LEU A 259 -9.80 1.05 13.42
CA LEU A 259 -9.54 2.34 12.76
C LEU A 259 -10.79 2.81 11.98
N PHE A 260 -11.39 1.94 11.17
CA PHE A 260 -12.64 2.26 10.48
C PHE A 260 -13.76 2.65 11.46
N SER A 261 -13.91 1.92 12.56
CA SER A 261 -14.90 2.25 13.60
C SER A 261 -14.67 3.63 14.23
N LYS A 262 -13.41 4.05 14.43
CA LYS A 262 -13.10 5.41 14.88
C LYS A 262 -13.51 6.47 13.87
N ILE A 263 -13.26 6.24 12.58
CA ILE A 263 -13.66 7.15 11.49
C ILE A 263 -15.19 7.27 11.44
N ARG A 264 -15.89 6.13 11.44
CA ARG A 264 -17.35 6.06 11.35
C ARG A 264 -18.05 6.77 12.52
N ASN A 265 -17.57 6.58 13.75
CA ASN A 265 -18.25 7.09 14.94
C ASN A 265 -17.83 8.51 15.36
N ASN A 266 -16.89 9.13 14.65
CA ASN A 266 -16.43 10.48 14.93
C ASN A 266 -16.39 11.30 13.64
N PRO A 267 -17.42 12.14 13.36
CA PRO A 267 -17.47 13.00 12.18
C PRO A 267 -16.29 13.99 12.08
N ALA A 268 -15.69 14.35 13.22
CA ALA A 268 -14.53 15.24 13.26
C ALA A 268 -13.19 14.49 13.12
N TYR A 269 -13.19 13.16 12.96
CA TYR A 269 -11.97 12.39 12.79
C TYR A 269 -11.29 12.74 11.47
N LYS A 270 -10.02 13.12 11.56
CA LYS A 270 -9.18 13.40 10.38
C LYS A 270 -8.26 12.20 10.15
N PRO A 271 -8.54 11.35 9.14
CA PRO A 271 -7.64 10.26 8.80
C PRO A 271 -6.34 10.81 8.21
N SER A 272 -5.31 9.96 8.12
CA SER A 272 -4.11 10.31 7.36
C SER A 272 -4.43 10.40 5.86
N LYS A 273 -3.57 11.08 5.09
CA LYS A 273 -3.70 11.13 3.62
C LYS A 273 -3.65 9.72 3.00
N SER A 274 -2.76 8.87 3.49
CA SER A 274 -2.65 7.46 3.05
C SER A 274 -3.96 6.70 3.27
N THR A 275 -4.57 6.85 4.46
CA THR A 275 -5.87 6.23 4.78
C THR A 275 -7.00 6.78 3.91
N ALA A 276 -7.03 8.10 3.66
CA ALA A 276 -8.03 8.71 2.79
C ALA A 276 -7.93 8.20 1.34
N LEU A 277 -6.71 8.10 0.79
CA LEU A 277 -6.46 7.53 -0.53
C LEU A 277 -6.81 6.03 -0.58
N ALA A 278 -6.54 5.28 0.49
CA ALA A 278 -6.94 3.87 0.58
C ALA A 278 -8.46 3.69 0.45
N PHE A 279 -9.26 4.55 1.09
CA PHE A 279 -10.71 4.54 0.93
C PHE A 279 -11.16 4.98 -0.46
N ALA A 280 -10.48 5.96 -1.09
CA ALA A 280 -10.77 6.35 -2.46
C ALA A 280 -10.58 5.18 -3.44
N VAL A 281 -9.47 4.44 -3.29
CA VAL A 281 -9.21 3.20 -4.04
C VAL A 281 -10.27 2.14 -3.75
N ALA A 282 -10.60 1.90 -2.48
CA ALA A 282 -11.58 0.88 -2.09
C ALA A 282 -12.99 1.17 -2.62
N LEU A 283 -13.36 2.44 -2.73
CA LEU A 283 -14.62 2.92 -3.28
C LEU A 283 -14.63 3.00 -4.81
N GLU A 284 -13.49 2.75 -5.47
CA GLU A 284 -13.31 2.85 -6.92
C GLU A 284 -13.75 4.25 -7.42
N LEU A 285 -13.18 5.27 -6.80
CA LEU A 285 -13.42 6.66 -7.18
C LEU A 285 -12.57 7.00 -8.41
N ASN A 286 -13.12 7.78 -9.34
CA ASN A 286 -12.32 8.39 -10.39
C ASN A 286 -11.44 9.53 -9.84
N LEU A 287 -10.62 10.14 -10.67
CA LEU A 287 -9.66 11.15 -10.23
C LEU A 287 -10.32 12.40 -9.62
N ASP A 288 -11.43 12.86 -10.20
CA ASP A 288 -12.15 14.05 -9.71
C ASP A 288 -12.88 13.76 -8.41
N GLU A 289 -13.56 12.62 -8.34
CA GLU A 289 -14.18 12.10 -7.11
C GLU A 289 -13.14 11.92 -6.00
N THR A 290 -11.95 11.42 -6.32
CA THR A 290 -10.85 11.24 -5.36
C THR A 290 -10.37 12.57 -4.84
N LYS A 291 -10.15 13.57 -5.71
CA LYS A 291 -9.73 14.93 -5.32
C LYS A 291 -10.75 15.58 -4.41
N ASP A 292 -12.04 15.52 -4.73
CA ASP A 292 -13.11 16.01 -3.86
C ASP A 292 -13.08 15.29 -2.51
N PHE A 293 -13.04 13.96 -2.53
CA PHE A 293 -13.14 13.15 -1.33
C PHE A 293 -11.99 13.39 -0.34
N ILE A 294 -10.73 13.41 -0.79
CA ILE A 294 -9.59 13.64 0.10
C ILE A 294 -9.47 15.09 0.56
N SER A 295 -10.03 16.05 -0.19
CA SER A 295 -10.07 17.46 0.21
C SER A 295 -10.89 17.69 1.47
N ARG A 296 -11.92 16.84 1.71
CA ARG A 296 -12.73 16.85 2.93
C ARG A 296 -11.94 16.42 4.18
N ALA A 297 -10.82 15.70 4.00
CA ALA A 297 -9.85 15.41 5.06
C ALA A 297 -8.72 16.46 5.16
N GLY A 298 -8.72 17.47 4.27
CA GLY A 298 -7.71 18.53 4.22
C GLY A 298 -6.48 18.19 3.37
N TYR A 299 -6.60 17.27 2.41
CA TYR A 299 -5.51 16.87 1.54
C TYR A 299 -5.77 17.19 0.07
N ALA A 300 -4.71 17.31 -0.71
CA ALA A 300 -4.77 17.39 -2.17
C ALA A 300 -3.75 16.41 -2.77
N LEU A 301 -4.00 15.95 -4.00
CA LEU A 301 -2.99 15.26 -4.79
C LEU A 301 -1.96 16.27 -5.27
N SER A 302 -0.68 15.96 -5.09
CA SER A 302 0.45 16.81 -5.44
C SER A 302 1.33 16.11 -6.46
N HIS A 303 1.56 16.75 -7.61
CA HIS A 303 2.45 16.21 -8.65
C HIS A 303 3.91 16.15 -8.20
N SER A 304 4.31 16.94 -7.18
CA SER A 304 5.63 16.81 -6.56
C SER A 304 5.82 15.54 -5.71
N SER A 305 4.74 14.80 -5.41
CA SER A 305 4.80 13.56 -4.64
C SER A 305 4.70 12.35 -5.55
N LYS A 306 5.78 11.55 -5.63
CA LYS A 306 5.78 10.28 -6.37
C LYS A 306 4.67 9.34 -5.91
N ALA A 307 4.36 9.33 -4.61
CA ALA A 307 3.27 8.52 -4.08
C ALA A 307 1.93 8.92 -4.70
N ASP A 308 1.63 10.21 -4.80
CA ASP A 308 0.39 10.71 -5.39
C ASP A 308 0.33 10.42 -6.89
N ILE A 309 1.44 10.59 -7.61
CA ILE A 309 1.55 10.27 -9.05
C ILE A 309 1.27 8.78 -9.28
N ILE A 310 1.85 7.90 -8.47
CA ILE A 310 1.62 6.45 -8.57
C ILE A 310 0.14 6.13 -8.31
N VAL A 311 -0.47 6.71 -7.29
CA VAL A 311 -1.90 6.50 -7.01
C VAL A 311 -2.77 7.03 -8.16
N GLU A 312 -2.43 8.19 -8.72
CA GLU A 312 -3.11 8.76 -9.88
C GLU A 312 -3.00 7.86 -11.12
N TYR A 313 -1.84 7.26 -11.39
CA TYR A 313 -1.64 6.29 -12.47
C TYR A 313 -2.65 5.14 -12.39
N PHE A 314 -2.79 4.53 -11.21
CA PHE A 314 -3.70 3.40 -11.01
C PHE A 314 -5.18 3.81 -11.12
N ILE A 315 -5.55 4.96 -10.55
CA ILE A 315 -6.92 5.49 -10.63
C ILE A 315 -7.30 5.82 -12.09
N GLN A 316 -6.40 6.43 -12.87
CA GLN A 316 -6.65 6.77 -14.28
C GLN A 316 -6.87 5.52 -15.15
N ARG A 317 -6.26 4.39 -14.79
CA ARG A 317 -6.41 3.10 -15.48
C ARG A 317 -7.56 2.24 -14.93
N ALA A 318 -8.31 2.75 -13.95
CA ALA A 318 -9.35 2.03 -13.23
C ALA A 318 -8.85 0.73 -12.55
N GLU A 319 -7.58 0.74 -12.12
CA GLU A 319 -6.96 -0.37 -11.40
C GLU A 319 -6.98 -0.09 -9.89
N TYR A 320 -7.90 -0.72 -9.17
CA TYR A 320 -8.19 -0.40 -7.76
C TYR A 320 -7.78 -1.50 -6.78
N ASP A 321 -6.78 -2.32 -7.13
CA ASP A 321 -6.21 -3.30 -6.21
C ASP A 321 -5.18 -2.63 -5.29
N ILE A 322 -5.58 -2.38 -4.05
CA ILE A 322 -4.74 -1.74 -3.02
C ILE A 322 -3.40 -2.47 -2.83
N PHE A 323 -3.36 -3.78 -3.03
CA PHE A 323 -2.14 -4.56 -2.85
C PHE A 323 -1.17 -4.31 -3.99
N THR A 324 -1.63 -4.34 -5.25
CA THR A 324 -0.79 -4.00 -6.40
C THR A 324 -0.25 -2.56 -6.31
N ILE A 325 -1.10 -1.63 -5.84
CA ILE A 325 -0.68 -0.25 -5.58
C ILE A 325 0.40 -0.21 -4.50
N ASN A 326 0.21 -0.90 -3.38
CA ASN A 326 1.19 -0.95 -2.28
C ASN A 326 2.49 -1.66 -2.67
N GLU A 327 2.44 -2.73 -3.48
CA GLU A 327 3.61 -3.39 -4.03
C GLU A 327 4.42 -2.39 -4.89
N THR A 328 3.73 -1.60 -5.72
CA THR A 328 4.34 -0.57 -6.55
C THR A 328 4.92 0.57 -5.70
N LEU A 329 4.15 1.13 -4.77
CA LEU A 329 4.62 2.16 -3.84
C LEU A 329 5.87 1.69 -3.08
N PHE A 330 5.86 0.44 -2.62
CA PHE A 330 7.01 -0.16 -1.95
C PHE A 330 8.24 -0.22 -2.86
N THR A 331 8.09 -0.67 -4.11
CA THR A 331 9.17 -0.71 -5.11
C THR A 331 9.74 0.67 -5.39
N PHE A 332 8.90 1.71 -5.43
CA PHE A 332 9.32 3.10 -5.62
C PHE A 332 9.69 3.83 -4.32
N HIS A 333 9.84 3.11 -3.21
CA HIS A 333 10.24 3.65 -1.90
C HIS A 333 9.29 4.73 -1.37
N GLN A 334 8.01 4.58 -1.64
CA GLN A 334 6.95 5.48 -1.21
C GLN A 334 6.15 4.89 -0.03
N PRO A 335 5.47 5.74 0.78
CA PRO A 335 4.58 5.26 1.84
C PRO A 335 3.43 4.42 1.29
N LEU A 336 3.04 3.37 2.03
CA LEU A 336 1.93 2.49 1.67
C LEU A 336 0.56 3.10 2.01
N LEU A 337 -0.48 2.57 1.39
CA LEU A 337 -1.88 2.90 1.62
C LEU A 337 -2.55 1.92 2.60
N GLY A 338 -3.35 2.47 3.51
CA GLY A 338 -4.29 1.71 4.36
C GLY A 338 -3.68 1.07 5.61
N CYS A 339 -2.35 1.01 5.71
CA CYS A 339 -1.60 0.41 6.80
C CYS A 339 -1.58 1.29 8.07
#